data_AF-A0A7C1TKZ7-F1
#
_entry.id   AF-A0A7C1TKZ7-F1
#
_cell.length_a   1.000
_cell.length_b   1.000
_cell.length_c   1.000
_cell.angle_alpha   90.00
_cell.angle_beta   90.00
_cell.angle_gamma   90.00
#
_symmetry.space_group_name_H-M   'P 1'
#
loop_
_entity.id
_entity.type
_entity.pdbx_description
1 polymer ?
#
loop_
_entity_poly.entity_id
_entity_poly.type
_entity_poly.pdbx_seq_one_letter_code
_entity_poly.pdbx_strand_id
1 'polypeptide(L)'
;MAKACDLSFQQRSLFQQGYQRYTPAELKQLEWGLRFTPAACSAMALYGLISANPVILLAVAALGIWAFFFPAAHPMDLLYNHGVRHLFGAVKLPENPFQRRLACLSAGIMNVIAAVLFMADMPTAALVVGGMLLFLQFIVITTHFCTLSWMYEGLMRLLGKWQVPVDENHARDLLKRGALLVDVRSPVEFADASLSGALNLPLEELDQHVDRLRGAQALLFCNSGTRSHIATEKLRSLGIESVYNLGAFKRARGLVAA
;
A
#
# COMPACT_ATOMS: atom_id res chain seq x y z
N MET A 1 -11.15 14.61 23.45
CA MET A 1 -10.78 13.21 23.16
C MET A 1 -10.43 13.08 21.68
N ALA A 2 -9.22 13.48 21.28
CA ALA A 2 -8.74 13.28 19.91
C ALA A 2 -8.17 11.85 19.82
N LYS A 3 -8.75 11.00 18.96
CA LYS A 3 -8.25 9.64 18.74
C LYS A 3 -6.87 9.71 18.11
N ALA A 4 -5.93 8.99 18.71
CA ALA A 4 -4.58 8.72 18.21
C ALA A 4 -4.58 8.38 16.71
N CYS A 5 -3.55 8.83 15.99
CA CYS A 5 -3.33 8.54 14.57
C CYS A 5 -2.86 7.09 14.36
N ASP A 6 -3.76 6.14 14.58
CA ASP A 6 -3.69 4.81 13.97
C ASP A 6 -4.33 4.90 12.58
N LEU A 7 -3.72 4.23 11.60
CA LEU A 7 -4.32 4.11 10.28
C LEU A 7 -5.66 3.39 10.42
N SER A 8 -6.70 3.92 9.77
CA SER A 8 -7.97 3.20 9.60
C SER A 8 -7.70 1.85 8.92
N PHE A 9 -8.64 0.92 9.04
CA PHE A 9 -8.54 -0.37 8.35
C PHE A 9 -8.33 -0.21 6.84
N GLN A 10 -9.04 0.74 6.22
CA GLN A 10 -8.92 1.06 4.79
C GLN A 10 -7.54 1.63 4.46
N GLN A 11 -7.06 2.59 5.25
CA GLN A 11 -5.72 3.18 5.06
C GLN A 11 -4.61 2.14 5.24
N ARG A 12 -4.73 1.24 6.21
CA ARG A 12 -3.79 0.13 6.41
C ARG A 12 -3.81 -0.84 5.23
N SER A 13 -4.99 -1.12 4.67
CA SER A 13 -5.12 -1.97 3.49
C SER A 13 -4.54 -1.32 2.23
N LEU A 14 -4.71 -0.01 2.05
CA LEU A 14 -4.06 0.75 0.97
C LEU A 14 -2.55 0.78 1.10
N PHE A 15 -2.05 0.91 2.33
CA PHE A 15 -0.63 0.80 2.63
C PHE A 15 -0.08 -0.56 2.17
N GLN A 16 -0.77 -1.67 2.50
CA GLN A 16 -0.38 -3.02 2.09
C GLN A 16 -0.37 -3.22 0.58
N GLN A 17 -1.23 -2.48 -0.14
CA GLN A 17 -1.25 -2.43 -1.60
C GLN A 17 -0.10 -1.61 -2.21
N GLY A 18 0.81 -1.06 -1.39
CA GLY A 18 2.00 -0.36 -1.85
C GLY A 18 1.86 1.17 -1.90
N TYR A 19 0.78 1.75 -1.39
CA TYR A 19 0.62 3.21 -1.23
C TYR A 19 1.38 3.74 -0.01
N GLN A 20 2.57 3.23 0.22
CA GLN A 20 3.36 3.47 1.42
C GLN A 20 3.86 4.92 1.49
N ARG A 21 4.14 5.57 0.36
CA ARG A 21 4.65 6.96 0.35
C ARG A 21 3.64 8.04 0.74
N TYR A 22 2.38 7.68 0.98
CA TYR A 22 1.29 8.64 1.23
C TYR A 22 0.99 8.79 2.71
N THR A 23 0.65 10.01 3.10
CA THR A 23 0.18 10.36 4.45
C THR A 23 -1.23 9.79 4.70
N PRO A 24 -1.68 9.64 5.96
CA PRO A 24 -3.04 9.20 6.26
C PRO A 24 -4.12 10.10 5.63
N ALA A 25 -3.89 11.41 5.59
CA ALA A 25 -4.80 12.38 4.99
C ALA A 25 -4.90 12.19 3.46
N GLU A 26 -3.75 12.01 2.78
CA GLU A 26 -3.72 11.73 1.34
C GLU A 26 -4.35 10.37 1.02
N LEU A 27 -4.06 9.32 1.81
CA LEU A 27 -4.70 8.01 1.65
C LEU A 27 -6.22 8.11 1.71
N LYS A 28 -6.75 8.90 2.66
CA LYS A 28 -8.19 9.14 2.80
C LYS A 28 -8.78 9.82 1.56
N GLN A 29 -8.06 10.76 0.94
CA GLN A 29 -8.51 11.40 -0.30
C GLN A 29 -8.50 10.41 -1.49
N LEU A 30 -7.57 9.46 -1.51
CA LEU A 30 -7.44 8.46 -2.56
C LEU A 30 -8.48 7.32 -2.46
N GLU A 31 -9.01 7.01 -1.27
CA GLU A 31 -9.93 5.89 -1.03
C GLU A 31 -11.08 5.82 -2.05
N TRP A 32 -11.76 6.93 -2.30
CA TRP A 32 -12.90 6.93 -3.21
C TRP A 32 -12.47 6.66 -4.66
N GLY A 33 -11.43 7.35 -5.15
CA GLY A 33 -10.95 7.19 -6.52
C GLY A 33 -10.41 5.77 -6.78
N LEU A 34 -9.72 5.18 -5.81
CA LEU A 34 -9.14 3.84 -5.93
C LEU A 34 -10.18 2.72 -6.04
N ARG A 35 -11.46 3.00 -5.74
CA ARG A 35 -12.57 2.06 -5.95
C ARG A 35 -13.11 2.06 -7.37
N PHE A 36 -12.86 3.12 -8.14
CA PHE A 36 -13.45 3.29 -9.47
C PHE A 36 -13.05 2.16 -10.43
N THR A 37 -11.75 1.99 -10.64
CA THR A 37 -11.19 0.98 -11.56
C THR A 37 -11.65 -0.44 -11.24
N PRO A 38 -11.53 -0.93 -9.99
CA PRO A 38 -12.03 -2.25 -9.66
C PRO A 38 -13.55 -2.38 -9.82
N ALA A 39 -14.33 -1.35 -9.49
CA ALA A 39 -15.79 -1.37 -9.67
C ALA A 39 -16.19 -1.43 -11.16
N ALA A 40 -15.53 -0.66 -12.01
CA ALA A 40 -15.76 -0.65 -13.45
C ALA A 40 -15.42 -2.01 -14.07
N CYS A 41 -14.25 -2.57 -13.76
CA CYS A 41 -13.85 -3.89 -14.24
C CYS A 41 -14.77 -5.00 -13.70
N SER A 42 -15.22 -4.91 -12.45
CA SER A 42 -16.21 -5.83 -11.87
C SER A 42 -17.54 -5.80 -12.60
N ALA A 43 -18.04 -4.60 -12.93
CA ALA A 43 -19.32 -4.46 -13.63
C ALA A 43 -19.24 -5.11 -15.03
N MET A 44 -18.13 -4.89 -15.74
CA MET A 44 -17.88 -5.53 -17.04
C MET A 44 -17.74 -7.05 -16.91
N ALA A 45 -16.99 -7.55 -15.92
CA ALA A 45 -16.82 -8.98 -15.68
C ALA A 45 -18.15 -9.66 -15.30
N LEU A 46 -18.95 -9.03 -14.44
CA LEU A 46 -20.29 -9.49 -14.09
C LEU A 46 -21.19 -9.59 -15.32
N TYR A 47 -21.18 -8.57 -16.18
CA TYR A 47 -21.91 -8.61 -17.44
C TYR A 47 -21.43 -9.74 -18.36
N GLY A 48 -20.11 -9.94 -18.47
CA GLY A 48 -19.52 -11.06 -19.23
C GLY A 48 -19.94 -12.44 -18.68
N LEU A 49 -20.04 -12.60 -17.36
CA LEU A 49 -20.49 -13.84 -16.73
C LEU A 49 -21.98 -14.09 -16.94
N ILE A 50 -22.84 -13.09 -16.72
CA ILE A 50 -24.30 -13.23 -16.86
C ILE A 50 -24.69 -13.48 -18.32
N SER A 51 -24.00 -12.83 -19.27
CA SER A 51 -24.24 -13.01 -20.70
C SER A 51 -23.51 -14.23 -21.29
N ALA A 52 -22.77 -14.99 -20.48
CA ALA A 52 -21.90 -16.08 -20.92
C ALA A 52 -21.00 -15.70 -22.11
N ASN A 53 -20.49 -14.47 -22.11
CA ASN A 53 -19.76 -13.89 -23.23
C ASN A 53 -18.24 -13.88 -22.94
N PRO A 54 -17.45 -14.82 -23.51
CA PRO A 54 -16.01 -14.90 -23.26
C PRO A 54 -15.24 -13.69 -23.81
N VAL A 55 -15.74 -13.00 -24.83
CA VAL A 55 -15.07 -11.82 -25.41
C VAL A 55 -15.00 -10.67 -24.40
N ILE A 56 -16.06 -10.47 -23.62
CA ILE A 56 -16.10 -9.42 -22.59
C ILE A 56 -15.12 -9.75 -21.47
N LEU A 57 -15.06 -11.01 -21.05
CA LEU A 57 -14.10 -11.46 -20.03
C LEU A 57 -12.65 -11.31 -20.51
N LEU A 58 -12.35 -11.65 -21.77
CA LEU A 58 -11.04 -11.42 -22.37
C LEU A 58 -10.68 -9.93 -22.48
N ALA A 59 -11.66 -9.07 -22.79
CA ALA A 59 -11.44 -7.63 -22.82
C ALA A 59 -11.10 -7.08 -21.41
N VAL A 60 -11.84 -7.50 -20.37
CA VAL A 60 -11.52 -7.14 -18.99
C VAL A 60 -10.17 -7.72 -18.56
N ALA A 61 -9.85 -8.94 -19.00
CA ALA A 61 -8.56 -9.57 -18.74
C ALA A 61 -7.40 -8.75 -19.30
N ALA A 62 -7.54 -8.26 -20.54
CA ALA A 62 -6.54 -7.41 -21.18
C ALA A 62 -6.27 -6.14 -20.37
N LEU A 63 -7.30 -5.50 -19.80
CA LEU A 63 -7.15 -4.34 -18.92
C LEU A 63 -6.34 -4.69 -17.66
N GLY A 64 -6.66 -5.81 -17.02
CA GLY A 64 -5.96 -6.27 -15.82
C GLY A 64 -4.49 -6.62 -16.07
N ILE A 65 -4.19 -7.28 -17.20
CA ILE A 65 -2.82 -7.62 -17.62
C ILE A 65 -2.05 -6.36 -18.01
N TRP A 66 -2.68 -5.43 -18.74
CA TRP A 66 -2.07 -4.15 -19.14
C TRP A 66 -1.56 -3.35 -17.94
N ALA A 67 -2.35 -3.32 -16.85
CA ALA A 67 -1.99 -2.64 -15.61
C ALA A 67 -0.63 -3.07 -15.03
N PHE A 68 -0.25 -4.34 -15.26
CA PHE A 68 1.01 -4.88 -14.75
C PHE A 68 2.23 -4.25 -15.41
N PHE A 69 2.17 -4.11 -16.74
CA PHE A 69 3.27 -3.59 -17.57
C PHE A 69 3.32 -2.07 -17.60
N PHE A 70 2.19 -1.38 -17.41
CA PHE A 70 2.09 0.07 -17.52
C PHE A 70 1.55 0.74 -16.24
N PRO A 71 2.42 1.04 -15.25
CA PRO A 71 2.01 1.56 -13.95
C PRO A 71 1.21 2.86 -13.99
N ALA A 72 1.52 3.73 -14.94
CA ALA A 72 0.91 5.06 -15.08
C ALA A 72 -0.22 5.13 -16.12
N ALA A 73 -0.49 4.05 -16.85
CA ALA A 73 -1.36 4.08 -18.03
C ALA A 73 -2.43 2.98 -18.01
N HIS A 74 -2.96 2.64 -16.83
CA HIS A 74 -4.13 1.76 -16.75
C HIS A 74 -5.34 2.47 -17.40
N PRO A 75 -6.03 1.89 -18.39
CA PRO A 75 -7.11 2.58 -19.13
C PRO A 75 -8.24 3.12 -18.25
N MET A 76 -8.71 2.33 -17.27
CA MET A 76 -9.71 2.80 -16.30
C MET A 76 -9.21 3.92 -15.36
N ASP A 77 -7.94 3.89 -14.92
CA ASP A 77 -7.39 5.00 -14.14
C ASP A 77 -7.24 6.26 -15.02
N LEU A 78 -6.94 6.12 -16.32
CA LEU A 78 -6.91 7.24 -17.27
C LEU A 78 -8.32 7.82 -17.49
N LEU A 79 -9.33 6.96 -17.65
CA LEU A 79 -10.73 7.36 -17.74
C LEU A 79 -11.17 8.13 -16.49
N TYR A 80 -10.77 7.65 -15.31
CA TYR A 80 -11.01 8.36 -14.06
C TYR A 80 -10.32 9.73 -14.03
N ASN A 81 -9.03 9.76 -14.34
CA ASN A 81 -8.18 10.95 -14.24
C ASN A 81 -8.53 12.03 -15.26
N HIS A 82 -9.02 11.68 -16.45
CA HIS A 82 -9.35 12.66 -17.48
C HIS A 82 -10.85 12.97 -17.57
N GLY A 83 -11.71 12.16 -16.95
CA GLY A 83 -13.16 12.34 -16.98
C GLY A 83 -13.77 12.35 -15.58
N VAL A 84 -13.93 11.16 -14.99
CA VAL A 84 -14.80 10.95 -13.82
C VAL A 84 -14.45 11.85 -12.64
N ARG A 85 -13.16 12.06 -12.35
CA ARG A 85 -12.76 12.86 -11.19
C ARG A 85 -13.23 14.32 -11.28
N HIS A 86 -13.38 14.87 -12.49
CA HIS A 86 -13.76 16.26 -12.70
C HIS A 86 -15.24 16.51 -12.38
N LEU A 87 -16.09 15.47 -12.45
CA LEU A 87 -17.50 15.56 -12.09
C LEU A 87 -17.73 15.73 -10.57
N PHE A 88 -16.75 15.33 -9.76
CA PHE A 88 -16.87 15.31 -8.29
C PHE A 88 -15.77 16.10 -7.58
N GLY A 89 -14.92 16.84 -8.32
CA GLY A 89 -13.78 17.56 -7.75
C GLY A 89 -12.77 16.65 -7.03
N ALA A 90 -12.65 15.39 -7.47
CA ALA A 90 -11.82 14.40 -6.79
C ALA A 90 -10.34 14.50 -7.17
N VAL A 91 -9.48 13.96 -6.29
CA VAL A 91 -8.02 13.97 -6.48
C VAL A 91 -7.58 13.07 -7.65
N LYS A 92 -6.45 13.41 -8.26
CA LYS A 92 -5.84 12.60 -9.32
C LYS A 92 -5.31 11.30 -8.72
N LEU A 93 -5.59 10.16 -9.34
CA LEU A 93 -4.98 8.89 -8.97
C LEU A 93 -3.50 8.87 -9.37
N PRO A 94 -2.63 8.42 -8.46
CA PRO A 94 -1.22 8.21 -8.76
C PRO A 94 -1.00 6.90 -9.52
N GLU A 95 0.24 6.69 -9.94
CA GLU A 95 0.70 5.45 -10.57
C GLU A 95 0.48 4.23 -9.67
N ASN A 96 0.23 3.08 -10.30
CA ASN A 96 -0.07 1.84 -9.61
C ASN A 96 1.18 1.21 -9.00
N PRO A 97 1.24 1.06 -7.66
CA PRO A 97 2.33 0.34 -7.01
C PRO A 97 2.33 -1.14 -7.41
N PHE A 98 3.46 -1.80 -7.21
CA PHE A 98 3.67 -3.18 -7.64
C PHE A 98 2.63 -4.17 -7.10
N GLN A 99 2.24 -4.06 -5.83
CA GLN A 99 1.28 -4.97 -5.20
C GLN A 99 -0.12 -4.83 -5.82
N ARG A 100 -0.58 -3.59 -6.09
CA ARG A 100 -1.83 -3.35 -6.83
C ARG A 100 -1.77 -3.89 -8.25
N ARG A 101 -0.63 -3.75 -8.94
CA ARG A 101 -0.41 -4.31 -10.27
C ARG A 101 -0.48 -5.84 -10.31
N LEU A 102 0.07 -6.51 -9.30
CA LEU A 102 -0.08 -7.97 -9.15
C LEU A 102 -1.54 -8.37 -8.97
N ALA A 103 -2.32 -7.60 -8.21
CA ALA A 103 -3.75 -7.87 -8.05
C ALA A 103 -4.51 -7.75 -9.37
N CYS A 104 -4.25 -6.69 -10.16
CA CYS A 104 -4.83 -6.54 -11.50
C CYS A 104 -4.42 -7.69 -12.45
N LEU A 105 -3.16 -8.12 -12.41
CA LEU A 105 -2.69 -9.26 -13.19
C LEU A 105 -3.43 -10.55 -12.81
N SER A 106 -3.57 -10.84 -11.52
CA SER A 106 -4.30 -12.03 -11.05
C SER A 106 -5.77 -12.01 -11.46
N ALA A 107 -6.43 -10.85 -11.36
CA ALA A 107 -7.79 -10.67 -11.81
C ALA A 107 -7.92 -10.86 -13.33
N GLY A 108 -6.92 -10.40 -14.09
CA GLY A 108 -6.82 -10.63 -15.52
C GLY A 108 -6.72 -12.11 -15.86
N ILE A 109 -5.82 -12.85 -15.20
CA ILE A 109 -5.66 -14.30 -15.38
C ILE A 109 -6.95 -15.05 -15.04
N MET A 110 -7.62 -14.72 -13.93
CA MET A 110 -8.90 -15.34 -13.56
C MET A 110 -9.99 -15.10 -14.61
N ASN A 111 -10.06 -13.91 -15.21
CA ASN A 111 -10.97 -13.62 -16.32
C ASN A 111 -10.62 -14.43 -17.59
N VAL A 112 -9.33 -14.62 -17.92
CA VAL A 112 -8.92 -15.51 -19.02
C VAL A 112 -9.39 -16.94 -18.76
N ILE A 113 -9.18 -17.45 -17.54
CA ILE A 113 -9.61 -18.80 -17.17
C ILE A 113 -11.13 -18.93 -17.32
N ALA A 114 -11.91 -17.98 -16.79
CA ALA A 114 -13.36 -17.99 -16.94
C ALA A 114 -13.82 -17.94 -18.41
N ALA A 115 -13.16 -17.13 -19.25
CA ALA A 115 -13.45 -17.07 -20.68
C ALA A 115 -13.15 -18.40 -21.39
N VAL A 116 -11.99 -19.01 -21.13
CA VAL A 116 -11.61 -20.31 -21.69
C VAL A 116 -12.58 -21.40 -21.27
N LEU A 117 -13.05 -21.39 -20.01
CA LEU A 117 -14.04 -22.35 -19.52
C LEU A 117 -15.40 -22.21 -20.24
N PHE A 118 -15.85 -20.98 -20.55
CA PHE A 118 -17.03 -20.81 -21.41
C PHE A 118 -16.79 -21.31 -22.83
N MET A 119 -15.62 -21.03 -23.42
CA MET A 119 -15.26 -21.53 -24.76
C MET A 119 -15.14 -23.07 -24.81
N ALA A 120 -14.84 -23.71 -23.68
CA ALA A 120 -14.77 -25.16 -23.52
C ALA A 120 -16.12 -25.79 -23.11
N ASP A 121 -17.23 -25.04 -23.16
CA ASP A 121 -18.57 -25.51 -22.76
C ASP A 121 -18.65 -25.99 -21.30
N MET A 122 -17.89 -25.34 -20.41
CA MET A 122 -17.87 -25.60 -18.96
C MET A 122 -18.45 -24.42 -18.15
N PRO A 123 -19.74 -24.06 -18.33
CA PRO A 123 -20.31 -22.83 -17.77
C PRO A 123 -20.30 -22.82 -16.24
N THR A 124 -20.55 -23.96 -15.58
CA THR A 124 -20.52 -24.04 -14.12
C THR A 124 -19.14 -23.71 -13.55
N ALA A 125 -18.08 -24.22 -14.16
CA ALA A 125 -16.71 -23.93 -13.74
C ALA A 125 -16.36 -22.45 -13.99
N ALA A 126 -16.78 -21.89 -15.13
CA ALA A 126 -16.60 -20.47 -15.44
C ALA A 126 -17.28 -19.58 -14.40
N LEU A 127 -18.52 -19.90 -14.01
CA LEU A 127 -19.26 -19.17 -12.99
C LEU A 127 -18.62 -19.27 -11.59
N VAL A 128 -18.03 -20.42 -11.23
CA VAL A 128 -17.29 -20.57 -9.97
C VAL A 128 -16.06 -19.66 -9.95
N VAL A 129 -15.24 -19.70 -11.01
CA VAL A 129 -14.02 -18.87 -11.10
C VAL A 129 -14.37 -17.39 -11.12
N GLY A 130 -15.32 -16.99 -11.98
CA GLY A 130 -15.77 -15.61 -12.10
C GLY A 130 -16.47 -15.09 -10.84
N GLY A 131 -17.30 -15.92 -10.20
CA GLY A 131 -17.97 -15.60 -8.95
C GLY A 131 -16.98 -15.38 -7.81
N MET A 132 -15.95 -16.23 -7.69
CA MET A 132 -14.87 -16.04 -6.72
C MET A 132 -14.12 -14.72 -6.97
N LEU A 133 -13.81 -14.41 -8.23
CA LEU A 133 -13.18 -13.14 -8.60
C LEU A 133 -14.05 -11.94 -8.18
N LEU A 134 -15.34 -11.95 -8.51
CA LEU A 134 -16.26 -10.87 -8.16
C LEU A 134 -16.40 -10.70 -6.65
N PHE A 135 -16.42 -11.79 -5.88
CA PHE A 135 -16.46 -11.74 -4.43
C PHE A 135 -15.19 -11.08 -3.85
N LEU A 136 -14.00 -11.50 -4.30
CA LEU A 136 -12.75 -10.85 -3.92
C LEU A 136 -12.73 -9.37 -4.29
N GLN A 137 -13.27 -9.03 -5.47
CA GLN A 137 -13.29 -7.67 -5.95
C GLN A 137 -14.28 -6.80 -5.16
N PHE A 138 -15.41 -7.36 -4.72
CA PHE A 138 -16.34 -6.71 -3.82
C PHE A 138 -15.70 -6.34 -2.47
N ILE A 139 -14.88 -7.24 -1.89
CA ILE A 139 -14.12 -6.95 -0.66
C ILE A 139 -13.18 -5.76 -0.89
N VAL A 140 -12.44 -5.74 -1.99
CA VAL A 140 -11.52 -4.62 -2.32
C VAL A 140 -12.30 -3.30 -2.52
N ILE A 141 -13.42 -3.33 -3.24
CA ILE A 141 -14.24 -2.13 -3.51
C ILE A 141 -14.82 -1.55 -2.21
N THR A 142 -15.21 -2.39 -1.27
CA THR A 142 -15.88 -1.97 -0.03
C THR A 142 -14.90 -1.60 1.07
N THR A 143 -13.80 -2.36 1.20
CA THR A 143 -12.91 -2.30 2.37
C THR A 143 -11.46 -1.91 2.04
N HIS A 144 -11.09 -1.86 0.76
CA HIS A 144 -9.70 -1.84 0.28
C HIS A 144 -8.87 -3.06 0.67
N PHE A 145 -9.38 -4.04 1.41
CA PHE A 145 -8.62 -5.24 1.71
C PHE A 145 -8.40 -6.06 0.43
N CYS A 146 -7.14 -6.28 0.08
CA CYS A 146 -6.74 -7.09 -1.07
C CYS A 146 -6.02 -8.34 -0.59
N THR A 147 -6.67 -9.49 -0.70
CA THR A 147 -6.13 -10.79 -0.27
C THR A 147 -4.75 -11.06 -0.87
N LEU A 148 -4.53 -10.73 -2.14
CA LEU A 148 -3.23 -10.95 -2.78
C LEU A 148 -2.13 -10.05 -2.20
N SER A 149 -2.44 -8.79 -1.90
CA SER A 149 -1.47 -7.88 -1.27
C SER A 149 -1.11 -8.33 0.14
N TRP A 150 -2.09 -8.84 0.89
CA TRP A 150 -1.87 -9.45 2.20
C TRP A 150 -1.01 -10.73 2.11
N MET A 151 -1.28 -11.61 1.15
CA MET A 151 -0.46 -12.79 0.88
C MET A 151 0.97 -12.42 0.48
N TYR A 152 1.14 -11.42 -0.37
CA TYR A 152 2.46 -10.91 -0.78
C TYR A 152 3.25 -10.37 0.42
N GLU A 153 2.63 -9.55 1.27
CA GLU A 153 3.27 -9.07 2.50
C GLU A 153 3.68 -10.26 3.40
N GLY A 154 2.79 -11.22 3.61
CA GLY A 154 3.07 -12.42 4.41
C GLY A 154 4.25 -13.22 3.87
N LEU A 155 4.30 -13.44 2.54
CA LEU A 155 5.40 -14.13 1.87
C LEU A 155 6.72 -13.35 2.00
N MET A 156 6.70 -12.04 1.80
CA MET A 156 7.90 -11.21 1.91
C MET A 156 8.44 -11.15 3.35
N ARG A 157 7.54 -11.20 4.35
CA ARG A 157 7.92 -11.36 5.76
C ARG A 157 8.56 -12.72 6.02
N LEU A 158 7.98 -13.80 5.49
CA LEU A 158 8.52 -15.16 5.61
C LEU A 158 9.92 -15.27 4.99
N LEU A 159 10.15 -14.61 3.85
CA LEU A 159 11.43 -14.59 3.15
C LEU A 159 12.44 -13.60 3.77
N GLY A 160 12.10 -12.89 4.84
CA GLY A 160 12.96 -11.87 5.46
C GLY A 160 13.24 -10.64 4.60
N LYS A 161 12.51 -10.48 3.48
CA LYS A 161 12.70 -9.40 2.50
C LYS A 161 11.78 -8.19 2.75
N TRP A 162 10.83 -8.30 3.67
CA TRP A 162 10.09 -7.16 4.16
C TRP A 162 10.99 -6.40 5.14
N GLN A 163 11.47 -5.19 4.78
CA GLN A 163 12.53 -4.48 5.53
C GLN A 163 12.39 -4.62 7.03
N VAL A 164 13.18 -5.55 7.56
CA VAL A 164 13.17 -5.91 8.95
C VAL A 164 13.82 -4.75 9.69
N PRO A 165 13.30 -4.38 10.87
CA PRO A 165 14.01 -3.43 11.71
C PRO A 165 15.48 -3.86 11.89
N VAL A 166 16.42 -2.91 11.84
CA VAL A 166 17.86 -3.17 12.01
C VAL A 166 18.09 -4.00 13.27
N ASP A 167 19.02 -4.96 13.24
CA ASP A 167 19.26 -5.86 14.36
C ASP A 167 19.59 -5.11 15.66
N GLU A 168 19.31 -5.73 16.81
CA GLU A 168 19.41 -5.02 18.09
C GLU A 168 20.83 -4.61 18.46
N ASN A 169 21.83 -5.43 18.12
CA ASN A 169 23.23 -5.13 18.44
C ASN A 169 23.73 -3.95 17.60
N HIS A 170 23.41 -3.93 16.32
CA HIS A 170 23.72 -2.82 15.43
C HIS A 170 22.91 -1.58 15.77
N ALA A 171 21.63 -1.70 16.15
CA ALA A 171 20.85 -0.57 16.67
C ALA A 171 21.51 0.06 17.89
N ARG A 172 21.99 -0.76 18.84
CA ARG A 172 22.72 -0.29 20.03
C ARG A 172 24.06 0.34 19.66
N ASP A 173 24.80 -0.22 18.71
CA ASP A 173 26.05 0.35 18.22
C ASP A 173 25.83 1.72 17.57
N LEU A 174 24.81 1.85 16.72
CA LEU A 174 24.41 3.13 16.12
C LEU A 174 24.02 4.16 17.18
N LEU A 175 23.21 3.78 18.18
CA LEU A 175 22.86 4.65 19.30
C LEU A 175 24.10 5.10 20.08
N LYS A 176 25.04 4.19 20.36
CA LYS A 176 26.33 4.52 21.03
C LYS A 176 27.21 5.46 20.22
N ARG A 177 27.15 5.37 18.88
CA ARG A 177 27.85 6.27 17.94
C ARG A 177 27.13 7.62 17.76
N GLY A 178 26.04 7.87 18.49
CA GLY A 178 25.31 9.12 18.44
C GLY A 178 24.33 9.22 17.28
N ALA A 179 23.83 8.09 16.77
CA ALA A 179 22.75 8.10 15.79
C ALA A 179 21.52 8.81 16.36
N LEU A 180 20.91 9.68 15.54
CA LEU A 180 19.69 10.39 15.87
C LEU A 180 18.55 9.39 16.03
N LEU A 181 17.90 9.42 17.18
CA LEU A 181 16.68 8.65 17.40
C LEU A 181 15.51 9.49 16.87
N VAL A 182 14.80 9.01 15.84
CA VAL A 182 13.78 9.80 15.14
C VAL A 182 12.41 9.13 15.31
N ASP A 183 11.50 9.84 15.95
CA ASP A 183 10.11 9.44 16.10
C ASP A 183 9.28 10.01 14.95
N VAL A 184 8.81 9.15 14.05
CA VAL A 184 8.00 9.57 12.89
C VAL A 184 6.51 9.55 13.14
N ARG A 185 6.09 9.46 14.41
CA ARG A 185 4.69 9.63 14.82
C ARG A 185 4.28 11.10 14.77
N SER A 186 2.98 11.33 14.92
CA SER A 186 2.45 12.70 15.01
C SER A 186 2.95 13.42 16.27
N PRO A 187 2.98 14.76 16.29
CA PRO A 187 3.38 15.53 17.47
C PRO A 187 2.52 15.23 18.70
N VAL A 188 1.24 14.89 18.50
CA VAL A 188 0.33 14.48 19.58
C VAL A 188 0.78 13.15 20.21
N GLU A 189 1.08 12.14 19.39
CA GLU A 189 1.59 10.85 19.91
C GLU A 189 2.94 10.98 20.61
N PHE A 190 3.78 11.91 20.16
CA PHE A 190 5.07 12.21 20.78
C PHE A 190 4.91 12.92 22.12
N ALA A 191 3.96 13.87 22.20
CA ALA A 191 3.62 14.56 23.44
C ALA A 191 2.99 13.61 24.48
N ASP A 192 2.16 12.66 24.04
CA ASP A 192 1.54 11.65 24.90
C ASP A 192 2.57 10.70 25.52
N ALA A 193 3.56 10.27 24.73
CA ALA A 193 4.68 9.47 25.20
C ALA A 193 5.84 9.54 24.20
N SER A 194 7.04 9.91 24.66
CA SER A 194 8.25 9.96 23.84
C SER A 194 9.40 9.16 24.47
N LEU A 195 10.46 8.96 23.68
CA LEU A 195 11.73 8.42 24.18
C LEU A 195 12.71 9.56 24.42
N SER A 196 13.50 9.46 25.48
CA SER A 196 14.52 10.48 25.79
C SER A 196 15.49 10.64 24.62
N GLY A 197 15.77 11.88 24.24
CA GLY A 197 16.64 12.21 23.11
C GLY A 197 16.04 11.93 21.72
N ALA A 198 14.80 11.47 21.63
CA ALA A 198 14.15 11.30 20.34
C ALA A 198 13.74 12.65 19.73
N LEU A 199 14.03 12.83 18.44
CA LEU A 199 13.55 13.94 17.64
C LEU A 199 12.22 13.55 16.99
N ASN A 200 11.16 14.32 17.23
CA ASN A 200 9.91 14.12 16.50
C ASN A 200 10.00 14.75 15.12
N LEU A 201 10.03 13.91 14.09
CA LEU A 201 9.95 14.32 12.68
C LEU A 201 8.81 13.53 12.05
N PRO A 202 7.56 14.03 12.13
CA PRO A 202 6.39 13.32 11.63
C PRO A 202 6.58 12.87 10.18
N LEU A 203 6.08 11.68 9.85
CA LEU A 203 6.17 11.09 8.50
C LEU A 203 5.71 12.06 7.40
N GLU A 204 4.69 12.84 7.72
CA GLU A 204 4.05 13.81 6.84
C GLU A 204 4.95 15.02 6.54
N GLU A 205 5.82 15.40 7.48
CA GLU A 205 6.66 16.61 7.43
C GLU A 205 8.12 16.28 7.09
N LEU A 206 8.42 15.00 6.87
CA LEU A 206 9.78 14.49 6.74
C LEU A 206 10.58 15.12 5.59
N ASP A 207 9.91 15.51 4.50
CA ASP A 207 10.52 16.21 3.35
C ASP A 207 11.10 17.58 3.75
N GLN A 208 10.49 18.24 4.73
CA GLN A 208 10.90 19.56 5.22
C GLN A 208 12.10 19.48 6.18
N HIS A 209 12.46 18.26 6.59
CA HIS A 209 13.49 17.99 7.59
C HIS A 209 14.65 17.17 7.06
N VAL A 210 14.69 16.90 5.75
CA VAL A 210 15.76 16.13 5.09
C VAL A 210 17.14 16.66 5.42
N ASP A 211 17.31 18.00 5.43
CA ASP A 211 18.61 18.62 5.68
C ASP A 211 19.11 18.40 7.11
N ARG A 212 18.21 18.19 8.09
CA ARG A 212 18.61 17.84 9.47
C ARG A 212 19.20 16.43 9.59
N LEU A 213 18.92 15.59 8.60
CA LEU A 213 19.35 14.19 8.57
C LEU A 213 20.55 13.98 7.63
N ARG A 214 20.93 14.99 6.83
CA ARG A 214 22.11 14.92 5.97
C ARG A 214 23.38 14.76 6.81
N GLY A 215 24.18 13.74 6.49
CA GLY A 215 25.44 13.47 7.17
C GLY A 215 25.31 12.86 8.58
N ALA A 216 24.09 12.68 9.09
CA ALA A 216 23.84 12.01 10.36
C ALA A 216 23.37 10.57 10.13
N GLN A 217 23.69 9.67 11.07
CA GLN A 217 23.03 8.37 11.15
C GLN A 217 21.70 8.54 11.88
N ALA A 218 20.62 7.96 11.37
CA ALA A 218 19.29 8.10 11.99
C ALA A 218 18.58 6.76 12.13
N LEU A 219 18.00 6.52 13.31
CA LEU A 219 17.17 5.37 13.65
C LEU A 219 15.71 5.80 13.78
N LEU A 220 14.89 5.36 12.82
CA LEU A 220 13.50 5.79 12.72
C LEU A 220 12.57 4.77 13.37
N PHE A 221 11.69 5.22 14.26
CA PHE A 221 10.66 4.38 14.86
C PHE A 221 9.30 5.06 14.80
N CYS A 222 8.24 4.25 14.92
CA CYS A 222 6.88 4.75 15.01
C CYS A 222 6.05 3.85 15.93
N ASN A 223 4.72 3.94 15.92
CA ASN A 223 3.90 3.11 16.82
C ASN A 223 4.03 1.60 16.50
N SER A 224 3.73 1.19 15.26
CA SER A 224 3.65 -0.22 14.84
C SER A 224 4.85 -0.72 14.01
N GLY A 225 5.77 0.17 13.61
CA GLY A 225 6.86 -0.09 12.66
C GLY A 225 6.52 0.20 11.19
N THR A 226 5.24 0.40 10.88
CA THR A 226 4.75 0.66 9.52
C THR A 226 5.21 2.02 8.98
N ARG A 227 5.04 3.10 9.75
CA ARG A 227 5.43 4.46 9.36
C ARG A 227 6.94 4.65 9.29
N SER A 228 7.68 4.04 10.20
CA SER A 228 9.15 4.11 10.20
C SER A 228 9.77 3.39 9.00
N HIS A 229 9.14 2.32 8.52
CA HIS A 229 9.51 1.71 7.24
C HIS A 229 9.32 2.68 6.07
N ILE A 230 8.16 3.34 5.95
CA ILE A 230 7.96 4.38 4.92
C ILE A 230 9.02 5.45 5.04
N ALA A 231 9.21 5.98 6.24
CA ALA A 231 10.11 7.11 6.45
C ALA A 231 11.55 6.75 6.05
N THR A 232 11.98 5.52 6.32
CA THR A 232 13.30 5.00 5.89
C THR A 232 13.41 4.97 4.37
N GLU A 233 12.43 4.39 3.68
CA GLU A 233 12.43 4.33 2.20
C GLU A 233 12.33 5.71 1.55
N LYS A 234 11.46 6.56 2.09
CA LYS A 234 11.27 7.94 1.64
C LYS A 234 12.59 8.72 1.75
N LEU A 235 13.25 8.67 2.89
CA LEU A 235 14.55 9.33 3.09
C LEU A 235 15.64 8.79 2.16
N ARG A 236 15.70 7.47 1.95
CA ARG A 236 16.64 6.87 0.99
C ARG A 236 16.39 7.35 -0.44
N SER A 237 15.12 7.43 -0.85
CA SER A 237 14.76 7.96 -2.17
C SER A 237 15.12 9.44 -2.37
N LEU A 238 15.27 10.18 -1.26
CA LEU A 238 15.73 11.57 -1.23
C LEU A 238 17.25 11.70 -1.05
N GLY A 239 18.00 10.60 -1.13
CA GLY A 239 19.46 10.57 -1.05
C GLY A 239 20.04 10.56 0.36
N ILE A 240 19.21 10.32 1.40
CA ILE A 240 19.69 10.13 2.77
C ILE A 240 19.89 8.64 2.99
N GLU A 241 21.12 8.15 2.79
CA GLU A 241 21.41 6.71 2.85
C GLU A 241 21.56 6.18 4.29
N SER A 242 22.05 7.02 5.21
CA SER A 242 22.38 6.67 6.61
C SER A 242 21.16 6.60 7.54
N VAL A 243 20.05 6.03 7.05
CA VAL A 243 18.78 5.89 7.77
C VAL A 243 18.41 4.43 7.92
N TYR A 244 17.95 4.09 9.13
CA TYR A 244 17.70 2.71 9.55
C TYR A 244 16.33 2.61 10.22
N ASN A 245 15.55 1.61 9.81
CA ASN A 245 14.26 1.32 10.44
C ASN A 245 14.50 0.66 11.81
N LEU A 246 14.13 1.33 12.90
CA LEU A 246 14.16 0.80 14.27
C LEU A 246 12.83 0.09 14.64
N GLY A 247 11.76 0.33 13.87
CA GLY A 247 10.49 -0.38 13.99
C GLY A 247 9.49 0.25 14.98
N ALA A 248 8.87 -0.57 15.81
CA ALA A 248 7.78 -0.16 16.70
C ALA A 248 8.27 0.53 17.98
N PHE A 249 7.42 1.39 18.58
CA PHE A 249 7.72 2.19 19.77
C PHE A 249 8.13 1.32 20.95
N LYS A 250 7.42 0.20 21.14
CA LYS A 250 7.71 -0.78 22.20
C LYS A 250 9.15 -1.33 22.08
N ARG A 251 9.62 -1.58 20.85
CA ARG A 251 10.98 -2.06 20.58
C ARG A 251 12.00 -0.96 20.84
N ALA A 252 11.79 0.22 20.27
CA ALA A 252 12.67 1.38 20.46
C ALA A 252 12.84 1.71 21.95
N ARG A 253 11.74 1.68 22.72
CA ARG A 253 11.77 1.88 24.18
C ARG A 253 12.67 0.87 24.90
N GLY A 254 12.61 -0.41 24.52
CA GLY A 254 13.45 -1.45 25.13
C GLY A 254 14.94 -1.31 24.81
N LEU A 255 15.29 -0.67 23.70
CA LEU A 255 16.68 -0.43 23.30
C LEU A 255 17.27 0.83 23.94
N VAL A 256 16.45 1.84 24.21
CA VAL A 256 16.87 3.11 24.82
C VAL A 256 16.87 3.05 26.36
N ALA A 257 15.98 2.25 26.95
CA ALA A 257 15.88 2.10 28.40
C ALA A 257 16.92 1.14 29.03
N ALA A 258 17.80 0.56 28.22
CA ALA A 258 18.78 -0.46 28.62
C ALA A 258 20.19 -0.04 28.19
#